data_AF-A0A2G8BCM2-F1
#
_entry.id   AF-A0A2G8BCM2-F1
#
_cell.length_a   1.000
_cell.length_b   1.000
_cell.length_c   1.000
_cell.angle_alpha   90.00
_cell.angle_beta   90.00
_cell.angle_gamma   90.00
#
_symmetry.space_group_name_H-M   'P 1'
#
loop_
_entity.id
_entity.type
_entity.pdbx_description
1 polymer ?
#
loop_
_entity_poly.entity_id
_entity_poly.type
_entity_poly.pdbx_seq_one_letter_code
_entity_poly.pdbx_strand_id
1 'polypeptide(L)'
;MGTKMRDLLGGVLASLRYEPTEKRLRVRLGGELVADTRRGLLVWEPRRVVPTYAVPVSDLSARLEHAQAPADPADPPVLDPTVPFAAHSCPGEVFDVVVGETRCAAAAFRPHDPDLAHYAVLDFGAFEWREEDEPIVAHPHDPFKRIDILASTRHVRLELEGRLLAESSRPLLLFETLLPVRFYLPPDDVTVELEPSGTVTYCAYKGRASYYSVPGGPADLAWTYHHPLRDAEPVRDRIAFFDERVDVIVDGERRQRPATLWSR
;
A
#
# COMPACT_ATOMS: atom_id res chain seq x y z
N MET A 1 -17.74 20.55 -20.32
CA MET A 1 -16.61 19.66 -20.64
C MET A 1 -16.51 18.64 -19.51
N GLY A 2 -16.35 17.35 -19.81
CA GLY A 2 -16.25 16.32 -18.77
C GLY A 2 -14.88 16.32 -18.09
N THR A 3 -14.84 16.08 -16.78
CA THR A 3 -13.60 15.90 -16.02
C THR A 3 -13.29 14.42 -15.89
N LYS A 4 -12.09 14.00 -16.27
CA LYS A 4 -11.64 12.64 -16.03
C LYS A 4 -11.31 12.48 -14.54
N MET A 5 -12.02 11.59 -13.85
CA MET A 5 -11.87 11.40 -12.40
C MET A 5 -10.42 11.11 -11.96
N ARG A 6 -9.66 10.39 -12.78
CA ARG A 6 -8.25 10.11 -12.50
C ARG A 6 -7.40 11.39 -12.43
N ASP A 7 -7.70 12.36 -13.28
CA ASP A 7 -6.94 13.62 -13.33
C ASP A 7 -7.32 14.51 -12.14
N LEU A 8 -8.59 14.47 -11.70
CA LEU A 8 -9.04 15.12 -10.47
C LEU A 8 -8.33 14.54 -9.23
N LEU A 9 -8.32 13.20 -9.09
CA LEU A 9 -7.64 12.52 -7.97
C LEU A 9 -6.13 12.73 -7.99
N GLY A 10 -5.52 12.77 -9.19
CA GLY A 10 -4.11 13.10 -9.35
C GLY A 10 -3.80 14.56 -8.99
N GLY A 11 -4.70 15.50 -9.30
CA GLY A 11 -4.53 16.93 -9.02
C GLY A 11 -4.46 17.26 -7.53
N VAL A 12 -5.13 16.48 -6.68
CA VAL A 12 -5.10 16.67 -5.21
C VAL A 12 -3.90 15.99 -4.54
N LEU A 13 -3.05 15.26 -5.28
CA LEU A 13 -1.89 14.58 -4.71
C LEU A 13 -0.90 15.58 -4.10
N ALA A 14 -0.81 16.80 -4.62
CA ALA A 14 0.08 17.85 -4.08
C ALA A 14 -0.45 18.50 -2.79
N SER A 15 -1.64 18.10 -2.31
CA SER A 15 -2.31 18.69 -1.16
C SER A 15 -2.28 17.76 0.05
N LEU A 16 -2.24 18.36 1.24
CA LEU A 16 -2.61 17.67 2.48
C LEU A 16 -4.11 17.35 2.41
N ARG A 17 -4.46 16.10 2.66
CA ARG A 17 -5.84 15.60 2.57
C ARG A 17 -6.15 14.81 3.84
N TYR A 18 -7.41 14.83 4.27
CA TYR A 18 -7.88 13.99 5.36
C TYR A 18 -9.29 13.49 5.10
N GLU A 19 -9.65 12.38 5.72
CA GLU A 19 -10.99 11.79 5.70
C GLU A 19 -11.31 11.23 7.10
N PRO A 20 -12.41 11.64 7.74
CA PRO A 20 -12.86 11.02 8.98
C PRO A 20 -13.18 9.53 8.80
N THR A 21 -12.90 8.72 9.82
CA THR A 21 -13.33 7.32 9.85
C THR A 21 -14.22 7.06 11.05
N GLU A 22 -15.33 6.36 10.81
CA GLU A 22 -16.23 5.89 11.87
C GLU A 22 -15.69 4.62 12.57
N LYS A 23 -14.66 3.99 12.00
CA LYS A 23 -14.03 2.81 12.59
C LYS A 23 -13.44 3.17 13.95
N ARG A 24 -13.62 2.29 14.92
CA ARG A 24 -12.84 2.30 16.15
C ARG A 24 -11.39 1.94 15.84
N LEU A 25 -10.46 2.83 16.15
CA LEU A 25 -9.03 2.58 16.05
C LEU A 25 -8.49 2.22 17.43
N ARG A 26 -7.76 1.11 17.51
CA ARG A 26 -7.01 0.73 18.71
C ARG A 26 -5.56 0.55 18.38
N VAL A 27 -4.71 1.25 19.12
CA VAL A 27 -3.28 1.36 18.86
C VAL A 27 -2.53 0.90 20.09
N ARG A 28 -1.58 -0.03 19.91
CA ARG A 28 -0.77 -0.57 21.00
C ARG A 28 0.72 -0.53 20.69
N LEU A 29 1.53 -0.45 21.74
CA LEU A 29 2.98 -0.58 21.69
C LEU A 29 3.40 -1.61 22.73
N GLY A 30 3.95 -2.76 22.33
CA GLY A 30 4.36 -3.81 23.26
C GLY A 30 3.22 -4.29 24.17
N GLY A 31 1.98 -4.29 23.67
CA GLY A 31 0.77 -4.62 24.44
C GLY A 31 0.17 -3.46 25.25
N GLU A 32 0.88 -2.36 25.48
CA GLU A 32 0.33 -1.18 26.17
C GLU A 32 -0.55 -0.34 25.26
N LEU A 33 -1.59 0.30 25.82
CA LEU A 33 -2.54 1.11 25.05
C LEU A 33 -1.94 2.48 24.73
N VAL A 34 -1.82 2.79 23.43
CA VAL A 34 -1.41 4.12 22.94
C VAL A 34 -2.64 5.00 22.73
N ALA A 35 -3.66 4.47 22.06
CA ALA A 35 -4.90 5.18 21.75
C ALA A 35 -6.08 4.21 21.57
N ASP A 36 -7.29 4.66 21.92
CA ASP A 36 -8.56 4.00 21.61
C ASP A 36 -9.59 5.07 21.24
N THR A 37 -9.96 5.17 19.97
CA THR A 37 -10.80 6.27 19.48
C THR A 37 -11.79 5.81 18.42
N ARG A 38 -12.94 6.49 18.35
CA ARG A 38 -13.92 6.41 17.23
C ARG A 38 -13.97 7.70 16.42
N ARG A 39 -12.97 8.55 16.59
CA ARG A 39 -12.85 9.87 15.98
C ARG A 39 -11.59 9.94 15.15
N GLY A 40 -11.08 8.81 14.66
CA GLY A 40 -9.86 8.76 13.86
C GLY A 40 -10.03 9.48 12.53
N LEU A 41 -8.91 9.92 11.97
CA LEU A 41 -8.82 10.42 10.60
C LEU A 41 -7.84 9.58 9.82
N LEU A 42 -8.10 9.38 8.53
CA LEU A 42 -7.06 9.06 7.55
C LEU A 42 -6.44 10.38 7.10
N VAL A 43 -5.12 10.45 7.02
CA VAL A 43 -4.38 11.63 6.58
C VAL A 43 -3.40 11.25 5.47
N TRP A 44 -3.43 11.98 4.37
CA TRP A 44 -2.45 11.90 3.31
C TRP A 44 -1.70 13.22 3.24
N GLU A 45 -0.44 13.20 3.66
CA GLU A 45 0.46 14.31 3.38
C GLU A 45 0.61 14.56 1.86
N PRO A 46 1.01 15.76 1.43
CA PRO A 46 1.35 16.01 0.03
C PRO A 46 2.25 14.92 -0.54
N ARG A 47 2.00 14.48 -1.77
CA ARG A 47 2.72 13.41 -2.47
C ARG A 47 2.57 12.00 -1.88
N ARG A 48 1.97 11.83 -0.69
CA ARG A 48 1.73 10.51 -0.09
C ARG A 48 0.53 9.83 -0.74
N VAL A 49 0.73 8.61 -1.23
CA VAL A 49 -0.28 7.87 -2.02
C VAL A 49 -1.15 6.94 -1.18
N VAL A 50 -0.72 6.64 0.04
CA VAL A 50 -1.52 5.89 1.03
C VAL A 50 -1.69 6.73 2.28
N PRO A 51 -2.79 6.58 3.02
CA PRO A 51 -3.01 7.33 4.24
C PRO A 51 -2.13 6.83 5.39
N THR A 52 -2.06 7.63 6.44
CA THR A 52 -1.69 7.22 7.80
C THR A 52 -2.84 7.59 8.74
N TYR A 53 -3.00 6.88 9.85
CA TYR A 53 -4.02 7.23 10.84
C TYR A 53 -3.58 8.40 11.71
N ALA A 54 -4.50 9.32 11.93
CA ALA A 54 -4.42 10.34 12.96
C ALA A 54 -5.49 10.10 14.03
N VAL A 55 -5.12 10.31 15.29
CA VAL A 55 -6.01 10.17 16.44
C VAL A 55 -6.11 11.50 17.19
N PRO A 56 -7.24 11.84 17.82
CA PRO A 56 -7.30 13.02 18.66
C PRO A 56 -6.27 12.92 19.78
N VAL A 57 -5.52 13.99 20.04
CA VAL A 57 -4.55 14.04 21.15
C VAL A 57 -5.26 13.79 22.50
N SER A 58 -6.54 14.19 22.61
CA SER A 58 -7.37 13.92 23.79
C SER A 58 -7.72 12.44 24.02
N ASP A 59 -7.57 11.57 23.00
CA ASP A 59 -7.83 10.12 23.11
C ASP A 59 -6.53 9.32 23.30
N LEU A 60 -5.36 9.99 23.36
CA LEU A 60 -4.09 9.33 23.64
C LEU A 60 -4.00 8.95 25.12
N SER A 61 -3.70 7.68 25.37
CA SER A 61 -3.21 7.21 26.66
C SER A 61 -1.69 7.41 26.80
N ALA A 62 -0.99 7.53 25.66
CA ALA A 62 0.42 7.88 25.59
C ALA A 62 0.67 9.38 25.81
N ARG A 63 1.89 9.73 26.23
CA ARG A 63 2.38 11.11 26.18
C ARG A 63 3.08 11.36 24.85
N LEU A 64 2.94 12.58 24.33
CA LEU A 64 3.74 13.09 23.22
C LEU A 64 4.81 14.01 23.78
N GLU A 65 6.07 13.74 23.44
CA GLU A 65 7.22 14.55 23.83
C GLU A 65 7.87 15.09 22.56
N HIS A 66 8.13 16.40 22.49
CA HIS A 66 8.71 17.00 21.27
C HIS A 66 10.04 16.34 20.93
N ALA A 67 10.18 15.98 19.66
CA ALA A 67 11.38 15.38 19.10
C ALA A 67 11.92 16.25 17.97
N GLN A 68 13.20 16.05 17.65
CA GLN A 68 13.80 16.66 16.47
C GLN A 68 13.39 15.85 15.24
N ALA A 69 12.96 16.55 14.18
CA ALA A 69 12.79 15.93 12.88
C ALA A 69 14.15 15.36 12.40
N PRO A 70 14.15 14.25 11.63
CA PRO A 70 15.38 13.74 11.04
C PRO A 70 16.08 14.81 10.21
N ALA A 71 17.41 14.79 10.22
CA ALA A 71 18.19 15.61 9.31
C ALA A 71 18.04 15.07 7.87
N ASP A 72 17.64 15.94 6.94
CA ASP A 72 17.63 15.70 5.49
C ASP A 72 16.88 14.40 5.06
N PRO A 73 15.57 14.30 5.32
CA PRO A 73 14.80 13.16 4.84
C PRO A 73 14.81 13.11 3.32
N ALA A 74 14.87 11.90 2.74
CA ALA A 74 14.75 11.73 1.30
C ALA A 74 13.47 12.41 0.79
N ASP A 75 13.59 13.16 -0.32
CA ASP A 75 12.47 13.93 -0.90
C ASP A 75 12.06 13.41 -2.28
N PRO A 76 11.55 12.16 -2.40
CA PRO A 76 11.12 11.62 -3.68
C PRO A 76 9.85 12.33 -4.18
N PRO A 77 9.61 12.43 -5.49
CA PRO A 77 8.43 13.11 -6.04
C PRO A 77 7.09 12.50 -5.59
N VAL A 78 7.10 11.24 -5.15
CA VAL A 78 5.96 10.49 -4.62
C VAL A 78 6.40 9.79 -3.34
N LEU A 79 5.59 9.87 -2.29
CA LEU A 79 5.81 9.14 -1.03
C LEU A 79 4.97 7.87 -1.04
N ASP A 80 5.56 6.77 -1.49
CA ASP A 80 4.97 5.44 -1.46
C ASP A 80 5.23 4.73 -0.11
N PRO A 81 4.61 3.55 0.15
CA PRO A 81 4.75 2.85 1.44
C PRO A 81 6.19 2.46 1.83
N THR A 82 7.15 2.48 0.91
CA THR A 82 8.57 2.23 1.22
C THR A 82 9.28 3.44 1.80
N VAL A 83 8.70 4.63 1.65
CA VAL A 83 9.24 5.88 2.19
C VAL A 83 8.95 5.94 3.70
N PRO A 84 9.97 6.12 4.55
CA PRO A 84 9.80 6.15 6.01
C PRO A 84 8.76 7.16 6.47
N PHE A 85 8.10 6.87 7.59
CA PHE A 85 7.13 7.77 8.20
C PHE A 85 7.71 9.17 8.45
N ALA A 86 8.95 9.23 8.95
CA ALA A 86 9.61 10.47 9.34
C ALA A 86 9.95 11.42 8.16
N ALA A 87 9.74 10.98 6.90
CA ALA A 87 9.81 11.83 5.72
C ALA A 87 8.47 12.55 5.51
N HIS A 88 8.25 13.61 6.29
CA HIS A 88 7.08 14.47 6.19
C HIS A 88 7.23 15.47 5.03
N SER A 89 6.14 15.70 4.30
CA SER A 89 6.11 16.58 3.12
C SER A 89 5.32 17.87 3.34
N CYS A 90 4.87 18.10 4.56
CA CYS A 90 4.26 19.36 5.00
C CYS A 90 4.91 19.85 6.30
N PRO A 91 4.84 21.15 6.61
CA PRO A 91 5.32 21.67 7.89
C PRO A 91 4.54 21.06 9.06
N GLY A 92 5.22 20.81 10.17
CA GLY A 92 4.61 20.28 11.37
C GLY A 92 5.62 20.03 12.49
N GLU A 93 5.14 19.43 13.56
CA GLU A 93 5.93 19.09 14.74
C GLU A 93 6.06 17.57 14.87
N VAL A 94 7.26 17.09 15.17
CA VAL A 94 7.56 15.66 15.37
C VAL A 94 7.61 15.37 16.87
N PHE A 95 7.11 14.21 17.26
CA PHE A 95 7.05 13.77 18.65
C PHE A 95 7.53 12.34 18.81
N ASP A 96 8.18 12.10 19.95
CA ASP A 96 8.32 10.78 20.53
C ASP A 96 6.97 10.39 21.16
N VAL A 97 6.60 9.11 21.01
CA VAL A 97 5.42 8.53 21.67
C VAL A 97 5.90 7.75 22.88
N VAL A 98 5.45 8.13 24.08
CA VAL A 98 5.88 7.53 25.35
C VAL A 98 4.69 6.89 26.06
N VAL A 99 4.77 5.57 26.29
CA VAL A 99 3.72 4.77 26.95
C VAL A 99 4.40 3.97 28.06
N GLY A 100 3.99 4.20 29.30
CA GLY A 100 4.70 3.65 30.46
C GLY A 100 6.17 4.09 30.49
N GLU A 101 7.07 3.12 30.46
CA GLU A 101 8.53 3.33 30.36
C GLU A 101 9.06 3.21 28.92
N THR A 102 8.21 2.81 27.97
CA THR A 102 8.58 2.59 26.58
C THR A 102 8.50 3.90 25.80
N ARG A 103 9.57 4.23 25.07
CA ARG A 103 9.63 5.37 24.15
C ARG A 103 9.81 4.88 22.71
N CYS A 104 8.96 5.37 21.82
CA CYS A 104 9.13 5.22 20.38
C CYS A 104 9.53 6.58 19.78
N ALA A 105 10.75 6.65 19.26
CA ALA A 105 11.34 7.89 18.78
C ALA A 105 10.70 8.35 17.45
N ALA A 106 10.39 9.65 17.33
CA ALA A 106 9.82 10.27 16.13
C ALA A 106 8.60 9.52 15.52
N ALA A 107 7.79 8.89 16.37
CA ALA A 107 6.68 8.03 15.98
C ALA A 107 5.32 8.75 15.90
N ALA A 108 5.31 10.08 16.05
CA ALA A 108 4.13 10.90 15.86
C ALA A 108 4.46 12.23 15.19
N PHE A 109 3.49 12.76 14.44
CA PHE A 109 3.59 13.99 13.70
C PHE A 109 2.30 14.81 13.80
N ARG A 110 2.42 16.12 13.99
CA ARG A 110 1.29 17.06 13.96
C ARG A 110 1.50 18.05 12.83
N PRO A 111 0.78 17.92 11.70
CA PRO A 111 0.83 18.89 10.62
C PRO A 111 0.43 20.28 11.12
N HIS A 112 1.07 21.33 10.62
CA HIS A 112 0.65 22.72 10.82
C HIS A 112 -0.57 23.05 9.95
N ASP A 113 -1.68 22.39 10.25
CA ASP A 113 -2.96 22.60 9.58
C ASP A 113 -4.07 22.82 10.63
N PRO A 114 -4.86 23.91 10.54
CA PRO A 114 -5.94 24.20 11.48
C PRO A 114 -6.97 23.08 11.63
N ASP A 115 -7.30 22.35 10.56
CA ASP A 115 -8.29 21.27 10.61
C ASP A 115 -7.75 20.03 11.35
N LEU A 116 -6.42 19.88 11.37
CA LEU A 116 -5.72 18.77 12.05
C LEU A 116 -5.10 19.18 13.39
N ALA A 117 -5.33 20.41 13.87
CA ALA A 117 -4.63 20.97 15.02
C ALA A 117 -4.76 20.13 16.32
N HIS A 118 -5.85 19.38 16.46
CA HIS A 118 -6.13 18.54 17.64
C HIS A 118 -5.81 17.05 17.45
N TYR A 119 -5.18 16.70 16.32
CA TYR A 119 -4.85 15.33 15.95
C TYR A 119 -3.33 15.11 15.96
N ALA A 120 -2.93 13.88 16.22
CA ALA A 120 -1.58 13.40 15.99
C ALA A 120 -1.63 12.25 14.99
N VAL A 121 -0.90 12.39 13.88
CA VAL A 121 -0.64 11.31 12.93
C VAL A 121 0.40 10.40 13.56
N LEU A 122 0.13 9.08 13.64
CA LEU A 122 1.01 8.13 14.30
C LEU A 122 1.70 7.23 13.26
N ASP A 123 2.99 6.93 13.46
CA ASP A 123 3.73 6.01 12.59
C ASP A 123 3.04 4.65 12.54
N PHE A 124 2.56 4.26 11.37
CA PHE A 124 1.85 2.99 11.23
C PHE A 124 2.75 1.79 11.56
N GLY A 125 4.02 1.83 11.13
CA GLY A 125 4.97 0.73 11.30
C GLY A 125 5.47 0.56 12.73
N ALA A 126 5.32 1.58 13.57
CA ALA A 126 5.78 1.58 14.96
C ALA A 126 4.80 0.92 15.94
N PHE A 127 3.53 0.73 15.56
CA PHE A 127 2.47 0.29 16.45
C PHE A 127 1.70 -0.91 15.93
N GLU A 128 1.06 -1.62 16.86
CA GLU A 128 0.05 -2.62 16.55
C GLU A 128 -1.30 -1.93 16.36
N TRP A 129 -1.87 -2.04 15.16
CA TRP A 129 -3.12 -1.40 14.80
C TRP A 129 -4.26 -2.41 14.68
N ARG A 130 -5.43 -2.01 15.19
CA ARG A 130 -6.70 -2.67 14.88
C ARG A 130 -7.73 -1.67 14.40
N GLU A 131 -8.43 -2.05 13.34
CA GLU A 131 -9.70 -1.46 12.92
C GLU A 131 -10.82 -2.30 13.51
N GLU A 132 -11.66 -1.71 14.35
CA GLU A 132 -12.54 -2.46 15.24
C GLU A 132 -11.74 -3.54 15.99
N ASP A 133 -12.10 -4.81 15.81
CA ASP A 133 -11.42 -5.98 16.35
C ASP A 133 -10.40 -6.64 15.42
N GLU A 134 -10.30 -6.19 14.18
CA GLU A 134 -9.45 -6.79 13.17
C GLU A 134 -8.05 -6.17 13.14
N PRO A 135 -6.96 -6.95 13.23
CA PRO A 135 -5.62 -6.45 12.97
C PRO A 135 -5.48 -5.99 11.52
N ILE A 136 -4.78 -4.88 11.32
CA ILE A 136 -4.48 -4.36 9.99
C ILE A 136 -2.97 -4.31 9.76
N VAL A 137 -2.56 -4.40 8.49
CA VAL A 137 -1.15 -4.52 8.10
C VAL A 137 -0.81 -3.53 6.99
N ALA A 138 0.49 -3.26 6.83
CA ALA A 138 1.07 -2.35 5.84
C ALA A 138 0.70 -0.87 6.00
N HIS A 139 -0.57 -0.50 5.89
CA HIS A 139 -1.08 0.86 6.06
C HIS A 139 -2.61 0.84 6.28
N PRO A 140 -3.24 1.94 6.70
CA PRO A 140 -4.70 2.05 6.87
C PRO A 140 -5.50 1.70 5.60
N HIS A 141 -6.69 1.14 5.78
CA HIS A 141 -7.63 0.94 4.67
C HIS A 141 -8.29 2.27 4.27
N ASP A 142 -7.98 2.70 3.04
CA ASP A 142 -8.54 3.88 2.39
C ASP A 142 -9.97 3.58 1.90
N PRO A 143 -11.00 4.33 2.36
CA PRO A 143 -12.39 4.11 1.96
C PRO A 143 -12.66 4.36 0.46
N PHE A 144 -11.75 5.05 -0.23
CA PHE A 144 -11.83 5.32 -1.67
C PHE A 144 -11.08 4.29 -2.51
N LYS A 145 -10.38 3.36 -1.86
CA LYS A 145 -9.66 2.29 -2.52
C LYS A 145 -10.50 1.03 -2.60
N ARG A 146 -10.55 0.45 -3.80
CA ARG A 146 -11.26 -0.80 -4.07
C ARG A 146 -10.39 -1.71 -4.91
N ILE A 147 -10.53 -3.01 -4.67
CA ILE A 147 -10.14 -4.05 -5.61
C ILE A 147 -11.39 -4.74 -6.17
N ASP A 148 -11.34 -5.07 -7.45
CA ASP A 148 -12.35 -5.86 -8.13
C ASP A 148 -11.65 -6.98 -8.90
N ILE A 149 -12.09 -8.22 -8.69
CA ILE A 149 -11.44 -9.41 -9.23
C ILE A 149 -12.46 -10.18 -10.05
N LEU A 150 -12.25 -10.19 -11.36
CA LEU A 150 -13.23 -10.73 -12.31
C LEU A 150 -12.61 -11.87 -13.12
N ALA A 151 -13.35 -12.96 -13.24
CA ALA A 151 -13.03 -14.02 -14.19
C ALA A 151 -13.19 -13.50 -15.61
N SER A 152 -12.28 -13.92 -16.49
CA SER A 152 -12.29 -13.52 -17.89
C SER A 152 -11.94 -14.70 -18.79
N THR A 153 -12.43 -14.64 -20.02
CA THR A 153 -12.07 -15.55 -21.12
C THR A 153 -11.14 -14.89 -22.13
N ARG A 154 -10.67 -13.66 -21.84
CA ARG A 154 -9.67 -13.00 -22.69
C ARG A 154 -8.38 -13.82 -22.70
N HIS A 155 -7.76 -13.90 -23.85
CA HIS A 155 -6.51 -14.61 -24.04
C HIS A 155 -5.35 -13.70 -23.61
N VAL A 156 -4.62 -14.09 -22.56
CA VAL A 156 -3.50 -13.33 -22.01
C VAL A 156 -2.22 -14.11 -22.24
N ARG A 157 -1.24 -13.48 -22.88
CA ARG A 157 0.09 -14.03 -23.15
C ARG A 157 1.16 -13.09 -22.60
N LEU A 158 2.09 -13.64 -21.83
CA LEU A 158 3.16 -12.92 -21.14
C LEU A 158 4.52 -13.37 -21.67
N GLU A 159 5.32 -12.43 -22.15
CA GLU A 159 6.64 -12.72 -22.73
C GLU A 159 7.74 -11.88 -22.11
N LEU A 160 8.95 -12.43 -22.04
CA LEU A 160 10.16 -11.68 -21.67
C LEU A 160 11.19 -11.90 -22.78
N GLU A 161 11.56 -10.81 -23.48
CA GLU A 161 12.53 -10.86 -24.57
C GLU A 161 12.17 -11.92 -25.65
N GLY A 162 10.87 -12.09 -25.91
CA GLY A 162 10.33 -13.09 -26.86
C GLY A 162 10.21 -14.51 -26.32
N ARG A 163 10.70 -14.79 -25.10
CA ARG A 163 10.45 -16.06 -24.40
C ARG A 163 9.06 -16.05 -23.79
N LEU A 164 8.24 -17.06 -24.10
CA LEU A 164 6.95 -17.26 -23.46
C LEU A 164 7.14 -17.60 -21.98
N LEU A 165 6.53 -16.81 -21.09
CA LEU A 165 6.51 -17.04 -19.65
C LEU A 165 5.21 -17.70 -19.20
N ALA A 166 4.07 -17.24 -19.74
CA ALA A 166 2.76 -17.77 -19.41
C ALA A 166 1.72 -17.43 -20.51
N GLU A 167 0.70 -18.28 -20.66
CA GLU A 167 -0.38 -18.10 -21.62
C GLU A 167 -1.68 -18.69 -21.07
N SER A 168 -2.75 -17.89 -21.00
CA SER A 168 -4.01 -18.29 -20.36
C SER A 168 -5.23 -17.77 -21.10
N SER A 169 -6.27 -18.61 -21.16
CA SER A 169 -7.64 -18.25 -21.57
C SER A 169 -8.63 -18.21 -20.41
N ARG A 170 -8.12 -18.31 -19.17
CA ARG A 170 -8.89 -18.33 -17.92
C ARG A 170 -8.26 -17.46 -16.80
N PRO A 171 -7.80 -16.22 -17.10
CA PRO A 171 -7.22 -15.35 -16.10
C PRO A 171 -8.27 -14.80 -15.14
N LEU A 172 -7.85 -14.46 -13.93
CA LEU A 172 -8.53 -13.45 -13.13
C LEU A 172 -7.89 -12.09 -13.38
N LEU A 173 -8.70 -11.08 -13.63
CA LEU A 173 -8.26 -9.70 -13.79
C LEU A 173 -8.51 -8.98 -12.48
N LEU A 174 -7.48 -8.37 -11.93
CA LEU A 174 -7.58 -7.52 -10.76
C LEU A 174 -7.53 -6.06 -11.20
N PHE A 175 -8.61 -5.34 -10.93
CA PHE A 175 -8.73 -3.90 -11.08
C PHE A 175 -8.56 -3.27 -9.71
N GLU A 176 -7.65 -2.31 -9.58
CA GLU A 176 -7.38 -1.62 -8.33
C GLU A 176 -7.38 -0.12 -8.56
N THR A 177 -8.00 0.63 -7.64
CA THR A 177 -8.09 2.09 -7.73
C THR A 177 -6.73 2.71 -8.07
N LEU A 178 -6.67 3.42 -9.20
CA LEU A 178 -5.51 4.14 -9.73
C LEU A 178 -4.28 3.29 -10.12
N LEU A 179 -4.37 1.95 -10.12
CA LEU A 179 -3.28 1.07 -10.56
C LEU A 179 -3.58 0.38 -11.90
N PRO A 180 -2.55 -0.08 -12.63
CA PRO A 180 -2.74 -0.93 -13.79
C PRO A 180 -3.48 -2.22 -13.44
N VAL A 181 -4.28 -2.72 -14.38
CA VAL A 181 -4.91 -4.04 -14.28
C VAL A 181 -3.83 -5.11 -14.18
N ARG A 182 -3.96 -6.03 -13.22
CA ARG A 182 -3.09 -7.20 -13.08
C ARG A 182 -3.78 -8.47 -13.53
N PHE A 183 -3.02 -9.36 -14.14
CA PHE A 183 -3.50 -10.65 -14.62
C PHE A 183 -2.99 -11.76 -13.71
N TYR A 184 -3.91 -12.42 -13.03
CA TYR A 184 -3.64 -13.55 -12.14
C TYR A 184 -3.97 -14.85 -12.87
N LEU A 185 -2.94 -15.54 -13.28
CA LEU A 185 -3.02 -16.76 -14.06
C LEU A 185 -2.99 -17.98 -13.13
N PRO A 186 -3.71 -19.07 -13.48
CA PRO A 186 -3.48 -20.37 -12.85
C PRO A 186 -2.00 -20.77 -12.95
N PRO A 187 -1.42 -21.44 -11.94
CA PRO A 187 -0.05 -21.95 -12.03
C PRO A 187 0.21 -22.85 -13.25
N ASP A 188 -0.77 -23.67 -13.64
CA ASP A 188 -0.66 -24.56 -14.81
C ASP A 188 -0.52 -23.82 -16.15
N ASP A 189 -0.88 -22.54 -16.18
CA ASP A 189 -0.80 -21.69 -17.38
C ASP A 189 0.56 -20.96 -17.45
N VAL A 190 1.45 -21.15 -16.46
CA VAL A 190 2.84 -20.66 -16.46
C VAL A 190 3.75 -21.70 -17.11
N THR A 191 4.43 -21.32 -18.18
CA THR A 191 5.19 -22.24 -19.05
C THR A 191 6.66 -22.38 -18.67
N VAL A 192 7.15 -21.53 -17.78
CA VAL A 192 8.52 -21.55 -17.29
C VAL A 192 8.58 -22.01 -15.83
N GLU A 193 9.72 -22.57 -15.44
CA GLU A 193 10.01 -22.77 -14.02
C GLU A 193 10.16 -21.41 -13.32
N LEU A 194 9.59 -21.33 -12.12
CA LEU A 194 9.66 -20.17 -11.25
C LEU A 194 10.42 -20.54 -9.98
N GLU A 195 11.51 -19.82 -9.71
CA GLU A 195 12.33 -20.02 -8.50
C GLU A 195 11.80 -19.14 -7.37
N PRO A 196 11.42 -19.70 -6.21
CA PRO A 196 11.00 -18.91 -5.06
C PRO A 196 12.08 -17.94 -4.62
N SER A 197 11.68 -16.69 -4.37
CA SER A 197 12.54 -15.67 -3.80
C SER A 197 12.31 -15.56 -2.29
N GLY A 198 13.32 -15.07 -1.56
CA GLY A 198 13.18 -14.66 -0.17
C GLY A 198 12.37 -13.37 0.00
N THR A 199 12.13 -12.62 -1.09
CA THR A 199 11.40 -11.35 -1.06
C THR A 199 9.94 -11.55 -0.69
N VAL A 200 9.48 -10.70 0.22
CA VAL A 200 8.08 -10.64 0.67
C VAL A 200 7.66 -9.20 0.82
N THR A 201 6.40 -8.90 0.48
CA THR A 201 5.81 -7.58 0.72
C THR A 201 4.41 -7.75 1.30
N TYR A 202 3.90 -6.70 1.94
CA TYR A 202 2.55 -6.68 2.48
C TYR A 202 1.73 -5.59 1.81
N CYS A 203 0.51 -5.95 1.41
CA CYS A 203 -0.50 -5.02 0.93
C CYS A 203 -1.67 -5.03 1.90
N ALA A 204 -2.16 -3.85 2.32
CA ALA A 204 -3.29 -3.73 3.23
C ALA A 204 -4.54 -4.47 2.73
N TYR A 205 -4.74 -4.58 1.41
CA TYR A 205 -5.94 -5.19 0.81
C TYR A 205 -5.76 -6.64 0.38
N LYS A 206 -4.52 -7.08 0.13
CA LYS A 206 -4.25 -8.41 -0.45
C LYS A 206 -3.52 -9.34 0.50
N GLY A 207 -2.86 -8.81 1.52
CA GLY A 207 -2.05 -9.58 2.45
C GLY A 207 -0.60 -9.72 1.98
N ARG A 208 0.02 -10.84 2.36
CA ARG A 208 1.44 -11.13 2.15
C ARG A 208 1.70 -11.68 0.75
N ALA A 209 2.43 -10.93 -0.07
CA ALA A 209 2.90 -11.38 -1.36
C ALA A 209 4.21 -12.18 -1.21
N SER A 210 4.31 -13.28 -1.94
CA SER A 210 5.52 -14.08 -2.11
C SER A 210 5.99 -13.98 -3.56
N TYR A 211 7.29 -13.80 -3.76
CA TYR A 211 7.85 -13.50 -5.07
C TYR A 211 8.59 -14.69 -5.68
N TYR A 212 8.66 -14.70 -7.00
CA TYR A 212 9.40 -15.66 -7.81
C TYR A 212 10.29 -14.95 -8.82
N SER A 213 11.44 -15.58 -9.08
CA SER A 213 12.36 -15.20 -10.15
C SER A 213 12.26 -16.19 -11.31
N VAL A 214 12.59 -15.74 -12.52
CA VAL A 214 12.76 -16.64 -13.67
C VAL A 214 14.23 -17.03 -13.75
N PRO A 215 14.59 -18.32 -13.87
CA PRO A 215 15.98 -18.76 -13.98
C PRO A 215 16.69 -18.07 -15.15
N GLY A 216 17.85 -17.45 -14.86
CA GLY A 216 18.62 -16.66 -15.82
C GLY A 216 17.95 -15.37 -16.28
N GLY A 217 16.80 -15.03 -15.71
CA GLY A 217 16.07 -13.78 -15.92
C GLY A 217 16.18 -12.85 -14.71
N PRO A 218 15.42 -11.75 -14.71
CA PRO A 218 15.46 -10.79 -13.62
C PRO A 218 14.74 -11.32 -12.37
N ALA A 219 15.26 -10.92 -11.21
CA ALA A 219 14.72 -11.32 -9.90
C ALA A 219 13.33 -10.73 -9.64
N ASP A 220 12.54 -11.42 -8.83
CA ASP A 220 11.22 -10.99 -8.35
C ASP A 220 10.29 -10.53 -9.49
N LEU A 221 10.28 -11.26 -10.61
CA LEU A 221 9.50 -10.91 -11.80
C LEU A 221 8.01 -11.25 -11.65
N ALA A 222 7.70 -12.25 -10.83
CA ALA A 222 6.35 -12.72 -10.56
C ALA A 222 6.07 -12.75 -9.05
N TRP A 223 4.79 -12.76 -8.69
CA TRP A 223 4.35 -12.93 -7.31
C TRP A 223 3.05 -13.73 -7.22
N THR A 224 2.76 -14.16 -6.00
CA THR A 224 1.51 -14.83 -5.61
C THR A 224 1.09 -14.41 -4.21
N TYR A 225 -0.17 -14.69 -3.87
CA TYR A 225 -0.69 -14.60 -2.52
C TYR A 225 -1.13 -15.99 -2.04
N HIS A 226 -0.36 -16.61 -1.14
CA HIS A 226 -0.71 -17.92 -0.57
C HIS A 226 -1.80 -17.83 0.51
N HIS A 227 -1.80 -16.73 1.24
CA HIS A 227 -2.77 -16.44 2.30
C HIS A 227 -3.33 -15.03 2.11
N PRO A 228 -4.10 -14.81 1.03
CA PRO A 228 -4.66 -13.50 0.75
C PRO A 228 -5.65 -13.07 1.84
N LEU A 229 -5.85 -11.76 1.96
CA LEU A 229 -6.95 -11.19 2.74
C LEU A 229 -8.28 -11.39 2.01
N ARG A 230 -9.39 -11.19 2.74
CA ARG A 230 -10.76 -11.50 2.30
C ARG A 230 -11.08 -11.03 0.88
N ASP A 231 -10.81 -9.78 0.56
CA ASP A 231 -11.17 -9.20 -0.74
C ASP A 231 -10.29 -9.69 -1.89
N ALA A 232 -9.12 -10.26 -1.57
CA ALA A 232 -8.18 -10.85 -2.52
C ALA A 232 -8.20 -12.38 -2.53
N GLU A 233 -9.10 -13.02 -1.78
CA GLU A 233 -9.25 -14.47 -1.74
C GLU A 233 -9.33 -15.14 -3.12
N PRO A 234 -10.02 -14.57 -4.14
CA PRO A 234 -10.10 -15.21 -5.45
C PRO A 234 -8.74 -15.38 -6.15
N VAL A 235 -7.73 -14.55 -5.83
CA VAL A 235 -6.38 -14.66 -6.41
C VAL A 235 -5.43 -15.55 -5.60
N ARG A 236 -5.93 -16.31 -4.62
CA ARG A 236 -5.13 -17.28 -3.87
C ARG A 236 -4.35 -18.18 -4.83
N ASP A 237 -3.05 -18.31 -4.58
CA ASP A 237 -2.10 -19.15 -5.30
C ASP A 237 -2.00 -18.90 -6.81
N ARG A 238 -2.61 -17.84 -7.34
CA ARG A 238 -2.48 -17.43 -8.74
C ARG A 238 -1.24 -16.59 -8.94
N ILE A 239 -0.63 -16.73 -10.12
CA ILE A 239 0.62 -16.05 -10.45
C ILE A 239 0.32 -14.79 -11.26
N ALA A 240 0.89 -13.67 -10.84
CA ALA A 240 0.94 -12.45 -11.62
C ALA A 240 2.40 -12.08 -11.91
N PHE A 241 2.62 -11.41 -13.03
CA PHE A 241 3.93 -10.88 -13.44
C PHE A 241 3.87 -9.36 -13.47
N PHE A 242 5.01 -8.71 -13.28
CA PHE A 242 5.09 -7.26 -13.41
C PHE A 242 4.95 -6.86 -14.89
N ASP A 243 3.76 -6.41 -15.30
CA ASP A 243 3.47 -5.84 -16.63
C ASP A 243 4.50 -4.77 -17.06
N GLU A 244 5.12 -4.09 -16.09
CA GLU A 244 6.19 -3.11 -16.31
C GLU A 244 7.47 -3.72 -16.89
N ARG A 245 7.69 -5.01 -16.63
CA ARG A 245 8.95 -5.73 -16.88
C ARG A 245 8.80 -6.85 -17.91
N VAL A 246 7.56 -7.21 -18.26
CA VAL A 246 7.24 -8.20 -19.30
C VAL A 246 6.41 -7.57 -20.41
N ASP A 247 6.35 -8.23 -21.56
CA ASP A 247 5.42 -7.92 -22.61
C ASP A 247 4.08 -8.61 -22.35
N VAL A 248 3.01 -7.82 -22.36
CA VAL A 248 1.65 -8.32 -22.12
C VAL A 248 0.85 -8.21 -23.41
N ILE A 249 0.38 -9.34 -23.91
CA ILE A 249 -0.48 -9.43 -25.10
C ILE A 249 -1.86 -9.91 -24.63
N VAL A 250 -2.91 -9.14 -24.93
CA VAL A 250 -4.30 -9.49 -24.61
C VAL A 250 -5.10 -9.55 -25.89
N ASP A 251 -5.73 -10.70 -26.16
CA ASP A 251 -6.53 -10.94 -27.37
C ASP A 251 -5.77 -10.63 -28.67
N GLY A 252 -4.46 -10.91 -28.69
CA GLY A 252 -3.56 -10.63 -29.82
C GLY A 252 -3.01 -9.20 -29.87
N GLU A 253 -3.48 -8.30 -29.01
CA GLU A 253 -3.02 -6.91 -28.95
C GLU A 253 -1.96 -6.72 -27.87
N ARG A 254 -0.77 -6.25 -28.28
CA ARG A 254 0.31 -5.92 -27.34
C ARG A 254 -0.03 -4.64 -26.58
N ARG A 255 -0.04 -4.73 -25.25
CA ARG A 255 -0.26 -3.58 -24.36
C ARG A 255 1.02 -2.78 -24.17
N GLN A 256 0.86 -1.47 -24.00
CA GLN A 256 1.95 -0.61 -23.53
C GLN A 256 2.28 -0.96 -22.08
N ARG A 257 3.57 -1.10 -21.76
CA ARG A 257 4.03 -1.29 -20.39
C ARG A 257 3.65 -0.06 -19.54
N PRO A 258 3.01 -0.25 -18.38
CA PRO A 258 2.68 0.87 -17.51
C PRO A 258 3.96 1.48 -16.91
N ALA A 259 3.93 2.78 -16.64
CA ALA A 259 4.97 3.47 -15.88
C ALA A 259 4.51 3.60 -14.43
N THR A 260 5.13 2.83 -13.53
CA THR A 260 4.80 2.77 -12.10
C THR A 260 6.08 2.72 -11.26
N LEU A 261 5.95 2.64 -9.94
CA LEU A 261 7.07 2.44 -9.02
C LEU A 261 7.79 1.09 -9.25
N TRP A 262 7.15 0.13 -9.91
CA TRP A 262 7.71 -1.19 -10.23
C TRP A 262 8.36 -1.27 -11.62
N SER A 263 8.52 -0.13 -12.31
CA SER A 263 9.18 -0.07 -13.63
C SER A 263 10.71 -0.13 -13.58
N ARG A 264 11.30 -0.31 -12.39
CA ARG A 264 12.75 -0.40 -12.18
C ARG A 264 13.28 -1.80 -12.43
#